data_AF-A0A7R9QAY9-F1
#
_entry.id   AF-A0A7R9QAY9-F1
#
_cell.length_a   1.000
_cell.length_b   1.000
_cell.length_c   1.000
_cell.angle_alpha   90.00
_cell.angle_beta   90.00
_cell.angle_gamma   90.00
#
_symmetry.space_group_name_H-M   'P 1'
#
loop_
_entity.id
_entity.type
_entity.pdbx_description
1 polymer ?
#
loop_
_entity_poly.entity_id
_entity_poly.type
_entity_poly.pdbx_seq_one_letter_code
_entity_poly.pdbx_strand_id
1 'polypeptide(L)'
;MSLIISYDSKFQSLITAMKEAIEDKESNEIVLSVISRYFGADVNELINDNYFCLHFFGALISECLVNEESPNRFAVDERQLKERSPLMRQFVFDYTEYQLSLIVILCDIKVKLNLPDALFDGLLKSLHSNGVVSADAANHWFRCNLAFEGRLNAIFNAIQLLDWTREAREEHFYDSMFEDMANGVTIEDMEQ
;
A
#
# COMPACT_ATOMS: atom_id res chain seq x y z
N MET A 1 -11.20 -11.02 16.29
CA MET A 1 -9.83 -11.47 16.60
C MET A 1 -8.90 -10.74 15.65
N SER A 2 -8.22 -9.69 16.10
CA SER A 2 -7.19 -9.01 15.29
C SER A 2 -5.92 -9.85 15.34
N LEU A 3 -5.52 -10.41 14.20
CA LEU A 3 -4.24 -11.08 14.05
C LEU A 3 -3.15 -10.01 14.09
N ILE A 4 -2.47 -9.89 15.24
CA ILE A 4 -1.15 -9.27 15.28
C ILE A 4 -0.29 -10.13 14.35
N ILE A 5 -0.05 -9.65 13.13
CA ILE A 5 0.90 -10.27 12.21
C ILE A 5 2.27 -10.10 12.88
N SER A 6 2.70 -11.15 13.59
CA SER A 6 4.10 -11.26 13.97
C SER A 6 4.90 -11.19 12.67
N TYR A 7 5.90 -10.31 12.60
CA TYR A 7 6.90 -10.25 11.53
C TYR A 7 7.80 -11.50 11.59
N ASP A 8 7.19 -12.67 11.51
CA ASP A 8 7.79 -13.98 11.55
C ASP A 8 8.47 -14.26 10.19
N SER A 9 9.43 -15.19 10.20
CA SER A 9 10.05 -15.81 9.02
C SER A 9 9.11 -16.04 7.82
N LYS A 10 7.83 -16.38 8.04
CA LYS A 10 6.80 -16.56 7.01
C LYS A 10 6.46 -15.27 6.28
N PHE A 11 6.34 -14.15 6.98
CA PHE A 11 6.03 -12.87 6.37
C PHE A 11 7.21 -12.37 5.52
N GLN A 12 8.44 -12.51 6.03
CA GLN A 12 9.64 -12.23 5.23
C GLN A 12 9.73 -13.15 4.00
N SER A 13 9.40 -14.43 4.14
CA SER A 13 9.36 -15.37 3.01
C SER A 13 8.31 -14.97 1.97
N LEU A 14 7.14 -14.45 2.37
CA LEU A 14 6.17 -13.88 1.45
C LEU A 14 6.77 -12.69 0.68
N ILE A 15 7.31 -11.71 1.40
CA ILE A 15 7.85 -10.49 0.78
C ILE A 15 8.93 -10.85 -0.26
N THR A 16 9.80 -11.80 0.06
CA THR A 16 10.81 -12.30 -0.88
C THR A 16 10.17 -12.98 -2.08
N ALA A 17 9.31 -13.98 -1.89
CA ALA A 17 8.70 -14.72 -3.00
C ALA A 17 7.83 -13.84 -3.92
N MET A 18 7.14 -12.86 -3.34
CA MET A 18 6.34 -11.89 -4.09
C MET A 18 7.23 -10.97 -4.93
N LYS A 19 8.34 -10.47 -4.37
CA LYS A 19 9.32 -9.65 -5.12
C LYS A 19 9.94 -10.45 -6.26
N GLU A 20 10.35 -11.68 -6.00
CA GLU A 20 10.90 -12.58 -7.02
C GLU A 20 9.91 -12.78 -8.18
N ALA A 21 8.64 -13.08 -7.89
CA ALA A 21 7.62 -13.22 -8.93
C ALA A 21 7.41 -11.93 -9.75
N ILE A 22 7.48 -10.76 -9.12
CA ILE A 22 7.38 -9.46 -9.81
C ILE A 22 8.63 -9.21 -10.68
N GLU A 23 9.82 -9.47 -10.15
CA GLU A 23 11.10 -9.29 -10.84
C GLU A 23 11.26 -10.25 -12.04
N ASP A 24 10.77 -11.48 -11.90
CA ASP A 24 10.68 -12.48 -12.96
C ASP A 24 9.59 -12.17 -13.99
N LYS A 25 8.85 -11.06 -13.81
CA LYS A 25 7.77 -10.59 -14.68
C LYS A 25 6.64 -11.60 -14.82
N GLU A 26 6.37 -12.36 -13.76
CA GLU A 26 5.26 -13.30 -13.72
C GLU A 26 3.92 -12.58 -13.86
N SER A 27 2.89 -13.29 -14.33
CA SER A 27 1.56 -12.69 -14.50
C SER A 27 0.95 -12.21 -13.17
N ASN A 28 0.01 -11.26 -13.22
CA ASN A 28 -0.69 -10.79 -12.02
C ASN A 28 -1.38 -11.93 -11.25
N GLU A 29 -1.90 -12.94 -11.96
CA GLU A 29 -2.51 -14.12 -11.36
C GLU A 29 -1.51 -14.93 -10.54
N ILE A 30 -0.28 -15.09 -11.04
CA ILE A 30 0.79 -15.79 -10.33
C ILE A 30 1.21 -15.00 -9.10
N VAL A 31 1.42 -13.69 -9.22
CA VAL A 31 1.76 -12.83 -8.07
C VAL A 31 0.68 -12.90 -6.99
N LEU A 32 -0.61 -12.83 -7.36
CA LEU A 32 -1.74 -13.02 -6.44
C LEU A 32 -1.74 -14.41 -5.81
N SER A 33 -1.43 -15.46 -6.58
CA SER A 33 -1.36 -16.81 -6.06
C SER A 33 -0.25 -16.97 -5.03
N VAL A 34 0.90 -16.29 -5.22
CA VAL A 34 1.99 -16.25 -4.24
C VAL A 34 1.49 -15.58 -2.96
N ILE A 35 0.87 -14.40 -3.05
CA ILE A 35 0.32 -13.70 -1.88
C ILE A 35 -0.71 -14.57 -1.13
N SER A 36 -1.63 -15.17 -1.87
CA SER A 36 -2.72 -16.00 -1.32
C SER A 36 -2.21 -17.29 -0.66
N ARG A 37 -1.09 -17.86 -1.10
CA ARG A 37 -0.49 -19.07 -0.48
C ARG A 37 -0.05 -18.83 0.96
N TYR A 38 0.33 -17.62 1.32
CA TYR A 38 0.82 -17.29 2.66
C TYR A 38 -0.29 -16.84 3.62
N PHE A 39 -1.39 -16.27 3.08
CA PHE A 39 -2.46 -15.64 3.89
C PHE A 39 -3.86 -16.27 3.70
N GLY A 40 -4.03 -17.26 2.82
CA GLY A 40 -5.30 -17.94 2.64
C GLY A 40 -6.41 -16.99 2.15
N ALA A 41 -7.56 -16.99 2.83
CA ALA A 41 -8.70 -16.15 2.49
C ALA A 41 -8.58 -14.69 2.97
N ASP A 42 -7.62 -14.41 3.86
CA ASP A 42 -7.47 -13.13 4.56
C ASP A 42 -6.51 -12.17 3.84
N VAL A 43 -6.38 -12.29 2.52
CA VAL A 43 -5.58 -11.36 1.68
C VAL A 43 -6.01 -9.90 1.87
N ASN A 44 -7.26 -9.67 2.27
CA ASN A 44 -7.77 -8.33 2.58
C ASN A 44 -7.17 -7.74 3.87
N GLU A 45 -6.68 -8.57 4.80
CA GLU A 45 -6.01 -8.09 6.02
C GLU A 45 -4.61 -7.55 5.69
N LEU A 46 -3.92 -8.10 4.68
CA LEU A 46 -2.62 -7.61 4.21
C LEU A 46 -2.66 -6.18 3.67
N ILE A 47 -3.80 -5.74 3.13
CA ILE A 47 -3.98 -4.38 2.62
C ILE A 47 -3.80 -3.34 3.75
N ASN A 48 -4.12 -3.72 4.99
CA ASN A 48 -3.93 -2.87 6.17
C ASN A 48 -2.50 -2.88 6.70
N ASP A 49 -1.66 -3.81 6.25
CA ASP A 49 -0.26 -3.88 6.69
C ASP A 49 0.60 -2.92 5.86
N ASN A 50 1.00 -1.81 6.49
CA ASN A 50 1.82 -0.78 5.87
C ASN A 50 3.15 -1.31 5.33
N TYR A 51 3.75 -2.32 5.99
CA TYR A 51 5.03 -2.89 5.57
C TYR A 51 4.89 -3.77 4.34
N PHE A 52 3.83 -4.59 4.28
CA PHE A 52 3.46 -5.33 3.08
C PHE A 52 3.22 -4.37 1.91
N CYS A 53 2.34 -3.38 2.09
CA CYS A 53 2.01 -2.40 1.06
C CYS A 53 3.26 -1.67 0.54
N LEU A 54 4.16 -1.23 1.44
CA LEU A 54 5.43 -0.61 1.06
C LEU A 54 6.26 -1.50 0.12
N HIS A 55 6.40 -2.78 0.46
CA HIS A 55 7.19 -3.70 -0.35
C HIS A 55 6.50 -4.15 -1.63
N PHE A 56 5.18 -4.33 -1.60
CA PHE A 56 4.38 -4.74 -2.75
C PHE A 56 4.33 -3.64 -3.81
N PHE A 57 3.89 -2.44 -3.44
CA PHE A 57 3.85 -1.30 -4.37
C PHE A 57 5.26 -0.86 -4.76
N GLY A 58 6.21 -0.92 -3.82
CA GLY A 58 7.62 -0.69 -4.10
C GLY A 58 8.17 -1.56 -5.23
N ALA A 59 7.90 -2.86 -5.17
CA ALA A 59 8.33 -3.83 -6.19
C ALA A 59 7.65 -3.58 -7.54
N LEU A 60 6.32 -3.46 -7.56
CA LEU A 60 5.56 -3.25 -8.80
C LEU A 60 5.95 -1.94 -9.50
N ILE A 61 6.14 -0.85 -8.74
CA ILE A 61 6.54 0.43 -9.31
C ILE A 61 7.98 0.38 -9.81
N SER A 62 8.88 -0.26 -9.06
CA SER A 62 10.28 -0.43 -9.49
C SER A 62 10.39 -1.24 -10.79
N GLU A 63 9.58 -2.28 -10.95
CA GLU A 63 9.47 -3.05 -12.20
C GLU A 63 9.00 -2.19 -13.39
N CYS A 64 8.13 -1.21 -13.12
CA CYS A 64 7.63 -0.28 -14.13
C CYS A 64 8.59 0.86 -14.44
N LEU A 65 9.71 0.99 -13.71
CA LEU A 65 10.73 2.00 -13.98
C LEU A 65 11.86 1.38 -14.81
N VAL A 66 12.12 1.97 -15.97
CA VAL A 66 13.21 1.57 -16.86
C VAL A 66 14.35 2.56 -16.69
N ASN A 67 15.55 2.05 -16.39
CA ASN A 67 16.76 2.85 -16.45
C ASN A 67 17.16 3.00 -17.93
N GLU A 68 17.04 4.21 -18.48
CA GLU A 68 17.54 4.50 -19.82
C GLU A 68 19.08 4.37 -19.82
N GLU A 69 19.69 4.26 -21.01
CA GLU A 69 21.14 4.08 -21.20
C GLU A 69 22.03 5.20 -20.60
N SER A 70 21.42 6.22 -19.98
CA SER A 70 22.10 7.28 -19.25
C SER A 70 21.92 7.10 -17.74
N PRO A 71 23.00 7.21 -16.93
CA PRO A 71 22.89 7.10 -15.49
C PRO A 71 21.90 8.11 -14.91
N ASN A 72 20.99 7.63 -14.06
CA ASN A 72 19.92 8.40 -13.39
C ASN A 72 18.82 8.95 -14.31
N ARG A 73 18.68 8.38 -15.51
CA ARG A 73 17.58 8.71 -16.41
C ARG A 73 16.58 7.56 -16.37
N PHE A 74 15.53 7.75 -15.60
CA PHE A 74 14.45 6.78 -15.50
C PHE A 74 13.28 7.20 -16.38
N ALA A 75 12.61 6.22 -16.98
CA ALA A 75 11.34 6.37 -17.67
C ALA A 75 10.32 5.40 -17.07
N VAL A 76 9.03 5.72 -17.20
CA VAL A 76 7.95 4.79 -16.85
C VAL A 76 7.68 3.92 -18.08
N ASP A 77 7.78 2.60 -17.93
CA ASP A 77 7.22 1.65 -18.91
C ASP A 77 5.69 1.65 -18.76
N GLU A 78 5.04 2.52 -19.55
CA GLU A 78 3.59 2.68 -19.56
C GLU A 78 2.85 1.38 -19.91
N ARG A 79 3.47 0.48 -20.69
CA ARG A 79 2.88 -0.83 -21.01
C ARG A 79 2.88 -1.71 -19.77
N GLN A 80 4.02 -1.82 -19.09
CA GLN A 80 4.14 -2.61 -17.86
C GLN A 80 3.24 -2.03 -16.75
N LEU A 81 3.22 -0.71 -16.59
CA LEU A 81 2.36 -0.05 -15.61
C LEU A 81 0.88 -0.35 -15.86
N LYS A 82 0.43 -0.29 -17.12
CA LYS A 82 -0.95 -0.64 -17.50
C LYS A 82 -1.26 -2.11 -17.23
N GLU A 83 -0.31 -3.01 -17.48
CA GLU A 83 -0.44 -4.45 -17.19
C GLU A 83 -0.52 -4.74 -15.69
N ARG A 84 0.23 -4.02 -14.85
CA ARG A 84 0.23 -4.16 -13.38
C ARG A 84 -0.87 -3.40 -12.66
N SER A 85 -1.46 -2.39 -13.29
CA SER A 85 -2.49 -1.54 -12.68
C SER A 85 -3.72 -2.30 -12.15
N PRO A 86 -4.26 -3.34 -12.81
CA PRO A 86 -5.34 -4.16 -12.24
C PRO A 86 -4.97 -4.79 -10.91
N LEU A 87 -3.73 -5.28 -10.79
CA LEU A 87 -3.22 -5.87 -9.55
C LEU A 87 -3.11 -4.81 -8.47
N MET A 88 -2.51 -3.64 -8.75
CA MET A 88 -2.45 -2.54 -7.78
C MET A 88 -3.84 -2.11 -7.30
N ARG A 89 -4.81 -1.99 -8.22
CA ARG A 89 -6.19 -1.61 -7.90
C ARG A 89 -6.84 -2.59 -6.93
N GLN A 90 -6.60 -3.88 -7.06
CA GLN A 90 -7.19 -4.86 -6.14
C GLN A 90 -6.85 -4.60 -4.67
N PHE A 91 -5.74 -3.89 -4.39
CA PHE A 91 -5.30 -3.57 -3.03
C PHE A 91 -5.62 -2.13 -2.59
N VAL A 92 -6.00 -1.21 -3.50
CA VAL A 92 -6.24 0.22 -3.14
C VAL A 92 -7.56 0.80 -3.65
N PHE A 93 -8.25 0.09 -4.53
CA PHE A 93 -9.47 0.59 -5.18
C PHE A 93 -10.58 0.78 -4.14
N ASP A 94 -11.34 1.86 -4.26
CA ASP A 94 -12.37 2.34 -3.33
C ASP A 94 -11.91 2.82 -1.94
N TYR A 95 -10.61 2.73 -1.61
CA TYR A 95 -10.08 3.19 -0.33
C TYR A 95 -9.06 4.33 -0.51
N THR A 96 -9.54 5.57 -0.37
CA THR A 96 -8.70 6.79 -0.47
C THR A 96 -7.49 6.75 0.47
N GLU A 97 -7.65 6.16 1.67
CA GLU A 97 -6.56 6.00 2.64
C GLU A 97 -5.40 5.16 2.08
N TYR A 98 -5.69 4.02 1.46
CA TYR A 98 -4.64 3.17 0.87
C TYR A 98 -4.02 3.79 -0.39
N GLN A 99 -4.80 4.57 -1.15
CA GLN A 99 -4.27 5.35 -2.27
C GLN A 99 -3.31 6.44 -1.78
N LEU A 100 -3.57 7.06 -0.63
CA LEU A 100 -2.64 7.98 0.01
C LEU A 100 -1.38 7.26 0.50
N SER A 101 -1.50 6.08 1.10
CA SER A 101 -0.35 5.24 1.47
C SER A 101 0.53 4.89 0.26
N LEU A 102 -0.09 4.55 -0.88
CA LEU A 102 0.62 4.36 -2.14
C LEU A 102 1.39 5.63 -2.54
N ILE A 103 0.78 6.81 -2.47
CA ILE A 103 1.47 8.07 -2.81
C ILE A 103 2.67 8.33 -1.88
N VAL A 104 2.55 8.00 -0.60
CA VAL A 104 3.65 8.09 0.37
C VAL A 104 4.79 7.13 0.00
N ILE A 105 4.47 5.90 -0.39
CA ILE A 105 5.44 4.90 -0.88
C ILE A 105 6.15 5.41 -2.13
N LEU A 106 5.42 5.99 -3.08
CA LEU A 106 6.00 6.60 -4.28
C LEU A 106 6.99 7.71 -3.93
N CYS A 107 6.71 8.49 -2.88
CA CYS A 107 7.61 9.54 -2.40
C CYS A 107 8.90 8.95 -1.82
N ASP A 108 8.83 7.83 -1.09
CA ASP A 108 10.00 7.10 -0.61
C ASP A 108 10.84 6.54 -1.78
N ILE A 109 10.19 5.94 -2.78
CA ILE A 109 10.85 5.47 -4.02
C ILE A 109 11.55 6.63 -4.74
N LYS A 110 10.86 7.78 -4.88
CA LYS A 110 11.41 9.00 -5.48
C LYS A 110 12.71 9.42 -4.78
N VAL A 111 12.71 9.46 -3.45
CA VAL A 111 13.89 9.84 -2.67
C VAL A 111 15.00 8.80 -2.81
N LYS A 112 14.69 7.52 -2.67
CA LYS A 112 15.67 6.42 -2.73
C LYS A 112 16.35 6.30 -4.09
N LEU A 113 15.58 6.43 -5.17
CA LEU A 113 16.09 6.32 -6.54
C LEU A 113 16.50 7.68 -7.13
N ASN A 114 16.39 8.76 -6.35
CA ASN A 114 16.65 10.14 -6.78
C ASN A 114 15.90 10.48 -8.10
N LEU A 115 14.62 10.11 -8.17
CA LEU A 115 13.81 10.30 -9.38
C LEU A 115 13.56 11.79 -9.64
N PRO A 116 13.68 12.26 -10.89
CA PRO A 116 13.35 13.64 -11.24
C PRO A 116 11.89 14.00 -10.92
N ASP A 117 11.64 15.25 -10.49
CA ASP A 117 10.29 15.74 -10.19
C ASP A 117 9.32 15.50 -11.36
N ALA A 118 9.76 15.76 -12.60
CA ALA A 118 8.95 15.54 -13.80
C ALA A 118 8.56 14.06 -14.04
N LEU A 119 9.45 13.13 -13.69
CA LEU A 119 9.17 11.70 -13.83
C LEU A 119 8.16 11.25 -12.78
N PHE A 120 8.33 11.70 -11.54
CA PHE A 120 7.41 11.43 -10.45
C PHE A 120 6.00 11.96 -10.76
N ASP A 121 5.90 13.19 -11.27
CA ASP A 121 4.63 13.77 -11.71
C ASP A 121 4.00 12.97 -12.86
N GLY A 122 4.82 12.47 -13.79
CA GLY A 122 4.40 11.56 -14.86
C GLY A 122 3.81 10.27 -14.30
N LEU A 123 4.52 9.62 -13.37
CA LEU A 123 4.09 8.38 -12.72
C LEU A 123 2.74 8.55 -12.00
N LEU A 124 2.56 9.64 -11.25
CA LEU A 124 1.28 9.93 -10.59
C LEU A 124 0.14 10.12 -11.59
N LYS A 125 0.38 10.82 -12.70
CA LYS A 125 -0.62 10.98 -13.77
C LYS A 125 -0.98 9.65 -14.43
N SER A 126 0.00 8.79 -14.65
CA SER A 126 -0.22 7.47 -15.25
C SER A 126 -0.98 6.55 -14.29
N LEU A 127 -0.65 6.55 -13.00
CA LEU A 127 -1.43 5.83 -11.98
C LEU A 127 -2.87 6.33 -11.87
N HIS A 128 -3.09 7.64 -11.97
CA HIS A 128 -4.43 8.21 -12.03
C HIS A 128 -5.19 7.77 -13.29
N SER A 129 -4.53 7.83 -14.45
CA SER A 129 -5.14 7.46 -15.74
C SER A 129 -5.50 5.98 -15.81
N ASN A 130 -4.74 5.12 -15.11
CA ASN A 130 -5.02 3.69 -14.98
C ASN A 130 -6.01 3.36 -13.83
N GLY A 131 -6.52 4.37 -13.12
CA GLY A 131 -7.50 4.21 -12.04
C GLY A 131 -6.94 3.59 -10.76
N VAL A 132 -5.62 3.65 -10.55
CA VAL A 132 -4.97 3.20 -9.30
C VAL A 132 -5.09 4.27 -8.23
N VAL A 133 -4.94 5.54 -8.60
CA VAL A 133 -5.08 6.71 -7.71
C VAL A 133 -6.26 7.55 -8.16
N SER A 134 -7.22 7.79 -7.29
CA SER A 134 -8.36 8.68 -7.58
C SER A 134 -7.94 10.15 -7.60
N ALA A 135 -8.74 11.00 -8.26
CA ALA A 135 -8.56 12.45 -8.20
C ALA A 135 -8.64 12.99 -6.76
N ASP A 136 -9.47 12.38 -5.92
CA ASP A 136 -9.63 12.78 -4.51
C ASP A 136 -8.38 12.48 -3.69
N ALA A 137 -7.80 11.29 -3.83
CA ALA A 137 -6.53 10.93 -3.18
C ALA A 137 -5.39 11.86 -3.63
N ALA A 138 -5.28 12.14 -4.94
CA ALA A 138 -4.29 13.05 -5.48
C ALA A 138 -4.47 14.48 -4.92
N ASN A 139 -5.70 15.01 -4.94
CA ASN A 139 -6.02 16.34 -4.41
C ASN A 139 -5.75 16.45 -2.91
N HIS A 140 -6.09 15.41 -2.15
CA HIS A 140 -5.82 15.35 -0.71
C HIS A 140 -4.32 15.42 -0.44
N TRP A 141 -3.53 14.61 -1.15
CA TRP A 141 -2.07 14.65 -1.06
C TRP A 141 -1.51 16.05 -1.35
N PHE A 142 -1.94 16.69 -2.45
CA PHE A 142 -1.47 18.04 -2.80
C PHE A 142 -1.77 19.06 -1.69
N ARG A 143 -2.97 19.02 -1.10
CA ARG A 143 -3.35 19.93 -0.02
C ARG A 143 -2.52 19.74 1.24
N CYS A 144 -2.27 18.49 1.63
CA CYS A 144 -1.40 18.18 2.75
C CYS A 144 0.05 18.61 2.47
N ASN A 145 0.60 18.29 1.30
CA ASN A 145 1.97 18.65 0.93
C ASN A 145 2.21 20.17 0.88
N LEU A 146 1.20 20.97 0.48
CA LEU A 146 1.27 22.44 0.50
C LEU A 146 1.20 23.03 1.91
N ALA A 147 0.53 22.35 2.85
CA ALA A 147 0.41 22.81 4.24
C ALA A 147 1.69 22.59 5.05
N PHE A 148 2.61 21.74 4.57
CA PHE A 148 3.84 21.38 5.27
C PHE A 148 5.05 21.65 4.37
N GLU A 149 5.44 22.93 4.22
CA GLU A 149 6.72 23.32 3.60
C GLU A 149 7.89 22.66 4.36
N GLY A 150 8.28 21.48 3.88
CA GLY A 150 9.25 20.61 4.54
C GLY A 150 9.13 19.20 3.99
N ARG A 151 9.53 19.01 2.72
CA ARG A 151 9.65 17.73 2.01
C ARG A 151 10.51 16.77 2.84
N LEU A 152 9.92 16.02 3.77
CA LEU A 152 10.41 14.84 4.52
C LEU A 152 9.55 14.63 5.79
N ASN A 153 9.09 15.69 6.44
CA ASN A 153 8.23 15.58 7.63
C ASN A 153 6.81 15.11 7.31
N ALA A 154 6.28 15.40 6.12
CA ALA A 154 4.97 14.90 5.70
C ALA A 154 4.96 13.37 5.47
N ILE A 155 6.09 12.77 5.08
CA ILE A 155 6.25 11.31 4.93
C ILE A 155 6.28 10.66 6.32
N PHE A 156 7.04 11.22 7.27
CA PHE A 156 7.07 10.77 8.67
C PHE A 156 5.72 10.94 9.38
N ASN A 157 5.03 12.06 9.15
CA ASN A 157 3.73 12.32 9.74
C ASN A 157 2.62 11.49 9.07
N ALA A 158 2.72 11.16 7.78
CA ALA A 158 1.78 10.24 7.14
C ALA A 158 1.94 8.82 7.67
N ILE A 159 3.17 8.37 7.93
CA ILE A 159 3.43 7.10 8.64
C ILE A 159 2.86 7.15 10.06
N GLN A 160 3.06 8.23 10.81
CA GLN A 160 2.43 8.41 12.13
C GLN A 160 0.90 8.53 12.08
N LEU A 161 0.33 9.10 11.02
CA LEU A 161 -1.11 9.19 10.81
C LEU A 161 -1.70 7.82 10.47
N LEU A 162 -0.97 6.99 9.72
CA LEU A 162 -1.32 5.59 9.45
C LEU A 162 -1.20 4.72 10.72
N ASP A 163 -0.21 4.96 11.57
CA ASP A 163 -0.12 4.32 12.88
C ASP A 163 -1.22 4.80 13.83
N TRP A 164 -1.58 6.09 13.81
CA TRP A 164 -2.66 6.63 14.64
C TRP A 164 -4.05 6.18 14.19
N THR A 165 -4.30 6.07 12.88
CA THR A 165 -5.55 5.48 12.36
C THR A 165 -5.66 3.98 12.64
N ARG A 166 -4.54 3.27 12.73
CA ARG A 166 -4.47 1.88 13.22
C ARG A 166 -4.82 1.81 14.72
N GLU A 167 -4.21 2.65 15.55
CA GLU A 167 -4.49 2.73 17.00
C GLU A 167 -5.95 3.17 17.28
N ALA A 168 -6.49 4.15 16.55
CA ALA A 168 -7.88 4.60 16.71
C ALA A 168 -8.90 3.54 16.27
N ARG A 169 -8.57 2.68 15.28
CA ARG A 169 -9.39 1.51 14.92
C ARG A 169 -9.31 0.41 15.97
N GLU A 170 -8.17 0.23 16.63
CA GLU A 170 -8.01 -0.67 17.76
C GLU A 170 -8.79 -0.16 18.98
N GLU A 171 -8.76 1.13 19.29
CA GLU A 171 -9.49 1.76 20.39
C GLU A 171 -11.02 1.66 20.20
N HIS A 172 -11.53 1.91 18.98
CA HIS A 172 -12.95 1.72 18.68
C HIS A 172 -13.40 0.25 18.73
N PHE A 173 -12.50 -0.71 18.46
CA PHE A 173 -12.79 -2.13 18.63
C PHE A 173 -12.92 -2.49 20.12
N TYR A 174 -12.03 -1.98 20.97
CA TYR A 174 -12.10 -2.18 22.42
C TYR A 174 -13.31 -1.48 23.04
N ASP A 175 -13.61 -0.24 22.67
CA ASP A 175 -14.78 0.49 23.19
C ASP A 175 -16.11 -0.20 22.83
N SER A 176 -16.25 -0.75 21.61
CA SER A 176 -17.45 -1.52 21.25
C SER A 176 -17.54 -2.87 21.99
N MET A 177 -16.40 -3.55 22.23
CA MET A 177 -16.36 -4.78 23.04
C MET A 177 -16.72 -4.50 24.51
N PHE A 178 -16.30 -3.37 25.08
CA PHE A 178 -16.65 -2.99 26.45
C PHE A 178 -18.10 -2.52 26.56
N GLU A 179 -18.66 -1.86 25.54
CA GLU A 179 -20.09 -1.54 25.48
C GLU A 179 -20.97 -2.80 25.36
N ASP A 180 -20.58 -3.80 24.57
CA ASP A 180 -21.30 -5.07 24.46
C ASP A 180 -21.21 -5.92 25.75
N MET A 181 -20.07 -5.89 26.44
CA MET A 181 -19.93 -6.50 27.77
C MET A 181 -20.71 -5.73 28.86
N ALA A 182 -20.81 -4.40 28.75
CA ALA A 182 -21.59 -3.58 29.67
C ALA A 182 -23.10 -3.72 29.45
N ASN A 183 -23.53 -4.05 28.23
CA ASN A 183 -24.92 -4.33 27.86
C ASN A 183 -25.36 -5.79 28.11
N GLY A 184 -24.47 -6.62 28.66
CA GLY A 184 -24.82 -7.92 29.24
C GLY A 184 -25.10 -9.04 28.24
N VAL A 185 -24.52 -8.99 27.04
CA VAL A 185 -24.55 -10.16 26.12
C VAL A 185 -23.44 -11.12 26.55
N THR A 186 -23.82 -12.29 27.07
CA THR A 186 -22.87 -13.35 27.39
C THR A 186 -22.60 -14.22 26.16
N ILE A 187 -21.41 -14.83 26.12
CA ILE A 187 -20.94 -15.70 25.01
C ILE A 187 -21.91 -16.86 24.71
N GLU A 188 -22.81 -17.20 25.64
CA GLU A 188 -23.84 -18.24 25.46
C GLU A 188 -24.97 -17.84 24.49
N ASP A 189 -25.18 -16.54 24.23
CA ASP A 189 -26.25 -16.05 23.34
C ASP A 189 -25.84 -16.02 21.85
N MET A 190 -24.55 -16.26 21.54
CA MET A 190 -24.00 -16.17 20.17
C MET A 190 -23.87 -17.53 19.45
N GLU A 191 -24.22 -18.65 20.11
CA GLU A 191 -24.15 -20.01 19.54
C GLU A 191 -25.52 -20.63 19.20
N GLN A 192 -26.60 -19.85 19.05
CA GLN A 192 -27.88 -20.29 18.46
C GLN A 192 -28.15 -19.63 17.10
#